data_AF-A0A2V7X5T8-F1
#
_entry.id   AF-A0A2V7X5T8-F1
#
_cell.length_a   1.000
_cell.length_b   1.000
_cell.length_c   1.000
_cell.angle_alpha   90.00
_cell.angle_beta   90.00
_cell.angle_gamma   90.00
#
_symmetry.space_group_name_H-M   'P 1'
#
loop_
_entity.id
_entity.type
_entity.pdbx_description
1 polymer ?
#
loop_
_entity_poly.entity_id
_entity_poly.type
_entity_poly.pdbx_seq_one_letter_code
_entity_poly.pdbx_strand_id
1 'polypeptide(L)' 'DSQTNFVFVEIKRPAKEFREACKEQGVLVARDFPPFEKSYCRISIGTLDEMKRAVAVFGNVLGVKAKAA' A
#
# COMPACT_ATOMS: atom_id res chain seq x y z
N ASP A 1 1.05 14.20 -4.77
CA ASP A 1 0.38 14.38 -6.07
C ASP A 1 0.79 13.23 -6.97
N SER A 2 -0.16 12.49 -7.54
CA SER A 2 0.14 11.42 -8.50
C SER A 2 -0.36 11.82 -9.87
N GLN A 3 0.54 11.78 -10.86
CA GLN A 3 0.28 12.14 -12.24
C GLN A 3 0.02 10.90 -13.13
N THR A 4 -0.15 9.70 -12.54
CA THR A 4 -0.25 8.44 -13.28
C THR A 4 -0.93 7.33 -12.46
N ASN A 5 -0.83 6.07 -12.91
CA ASN A 5 -1.48 4.89 -12.32
C ASN A 5 -0.77 4.31 -11.08
N PHE A 6 -0.04 5.11 -10.30
CA PHE A 6 0.53 4.65 -9.02
C PHE A 6 0.65 5.80 -8.02
N VAL A 7 0.65 5.48 -6.73
CA VAL A 7 0.99 6.42 -5.66
C VAL A 7 2.23 5.93 -4.91
N PHE A 8 3.07 6.87 -4.50
CA PHE A 8 4.19 6.59 -3.60
C PHE A 8 3.87 7.23 -2.26
N VAL A 9 3.62 6.39 -1.26
CA VAL A 9 3.07 6.84 0.04
C VAL A 9 3.98 6.44 1.18
N GLU A 10 4.08 7.32 2.17
CA GLU A 10 4.78 7.04 3.41
C GLU A 10 3.90 6.16 4.31
N ILE A 11 4.35 4.94 4.59
CA ILE A 11 3.66 3.95 5.44
C ILE A 11 4.23 3.93 6.87
N LYS A 12 5.27 4.75 7.16
CA LYS A 12 5.95 4.87 8.46
C LYS A 12 6.44 3.54 9.05
N ARG A 13 6.65 2.54 8.20
CA ARG A 13 7.17 1.22 8.53
C ARG A 13 7.92 0.64 7.33
N PRO A 14 8.73 -0.43 7.52
CA PRO A 14 9.40 -1.09 6.41
C PRO A 14 8.41 -1.62 5.37
N ALA A 15 8.68 -1.33 4.09
CA ALA A 15 7.89 -1.77 2.95
C ALA A 15 7.80 -3.30 2.86
N LYS A 16 8.84 -4.00 3.30
CA LYS A 16 8.87 -5.47 3.37
C LYS A 16 7.75 -6.03 4.25
N GLU A 17 7.63 -5.55 5.49
CA GLU A 17 6.60 -6.02 6.44
C GLU A 17 5.20 -5.71 5.93
N PHE A 18 5.00 -4.49 5.39
CA PHE A 18 3.74 -4.11 4.78
C PHE A 18 3.38 -4.99 3.57
N ARG A 19 4.37 -5.30 2.73
CA ARG A 19 4.20 -6.17 1.55
C ARG A 19 3.85 -7.60 1.93
N GLU A 20 4.52 -8.16 2.94
CA GLU A 20 4.23 -9.51 3.42
C GLU A 20 2.82 -9.60 3.99
N ALA A 21 2.43 -8.66 4.86
CA ALA A 21 1.10 -8.61 5.46
C ALA A 21 -0.03 -8.36 4.42
N CYS A 22 0.23 -7.54 3.39
CA CYS A 22 -0.73 -7.37 2.30
C CYS A 22 -0.85 -8.63 1.44
N LYS A 23 0.27 -9.32 1.17
CA LYS A 23 0.31 -10.55 0.38
C LYS A 23 -0.48 -11.67 1.05
N GLU A 24 -0.40 -11.79 2.38
CA GLU A 24 -1.21 -12.74 3.15
C GLU A 24 -2.73 -12.51 2.99
N GLN A 25 -3.13 -11.27 2.75
CA GLN A 25 -4.53 -10.88 2.50
C GLN A 25 -4.89 -10.84 1.01
N GLY A 26 -4.03 -11.37 0.13
CA GLY A 26 -4.28 -11.44 -1.31
C GLY A 26 -4.02 -10.14 -2.08
N VAL A 27 -3.37 -9.14 -1.47
CA VAL A 27 -3.02 -7.87 -2.11
C VAL A 27 -1.51 -7.80 -2.34
N LEU A 28 -1.10 -7.78 -3.61
CA LEU A 28 0.30 -7.63 -4.00
C LEU A 28 0.64 -6.13 -4.19
N VAL A 29 1.52 -5.62 -3.34
CA VAL A 29 2.10 -4.28 -3.48
C VAL A 29 3.46 -4.35 -4.17
N ALA A 30 3.99 -3.21 -4.61
CA ALA A 30 5.25 -3.17 -5.35
C ALA A 30 6.44 -3.67 -4.51
N ARG A 31 7.52 -4.03 -5.23
CA ARG A 31 8.82 -4.34 -4.63
C ARG A 31 9.38 -3.18 -3.80
N ASP A 32 10.36 -3.50 -2.97
CA ASP A 32 11.13 -2.51 -2.22
C ASP A 32 11.85 -1.55 -3.17
N PHE A 33 11.84 -0.26 -2.83
CA PHE A 33 12.49 0.80 -3.60
C PHE A 33 13.59 1.46 -2.76
N PRO A 34 14.86 1.04 -2.90
CA PRO A 34 15.98 1.71 -2.24
C PRO A 34 16.11 3.15 -2.77
N PRO A 35 16.36 4.17 -1.92
CA PRO A 35 16.62 4.13 -0.46
C PRO A 35 15.37 4.26 0.44
N PHE A 36 14.17 4.32 -0.14
CA PHE A 36 12.92 4.62 0.56
C PHE A 36 12.19 3.40 1.15
N GLU A 37 12.75 2.20 1.01
CA GLU A 37 12.18 0.93 1.48
C GLU A 37 11.83 0.88 2.97
N LYS A 38 12.41 1.77 3.79
CA LYS A 38 12.17 1.82 5.25
C LYS A 38 10.91 2.60 5.64
N SER A 39 10.36 3.39 4.73
CA SER A 39 9.27 4.32 5.07
C SER A 39 8.23 4.49 3.96
N TYR A 40 8.55 4.20 2.70
CA TYR A 40 7.63 4.37 1.57
C TYR A 40 7.33 3.07 0.85
N CYS A 41 6.11 2.99 0.33
CA CYS A 41 5.68 1.92 -0.56
C CYS A 41 5.04 2.50 -1.82
N ARG A 42 5.30 1.85 -2.96
CA ARG A 42 4.61 2.15 -4.21
C ARG A 42 3.37 1.26 -4.35
N ILE A 43 2.22 1.89 -4.52
CA ILE A 43 0.94 1.22 -4.71
C ILE A 43 0.45 1.56 -6.12
N SER A 44 0.26 0.54 -6.96
CA SER A 44 -0.36 0.73 -8.28
C SER A 44 -1.86 0.95 -8.12
N ILE A 45 -2.43 1.84 -8.93
CA ILE A 45 -3.86 2.11 -8.99
C ILE A 45 -4.44 1.22 -10.09
N GLY A 46 -5.20 0.19 -9.68
CA GLY A 46 -5.96 -0.68 -10.56
C GLY A 46 -7.40 -0.19 -10.76
N THR A 47 -8.33 -1.13 -10.91
CA THR A 47 -9.76 -0.83 -10.94
C THR A 47 -10.27 -0.34 -9.58
N LEU A 48 -11.44 0.31 -9.56
CA LEU A 48 -12.06 0.80 -8.33
C LEU A 48 -12.33 -0.33 -7.33
N ASP A 49 -12.79 -1.50 -7.80
CA ASP A 49 -13.06 -2.66 -6.96
C ASP A 49 -11.79 -3.29 -6.36
N GLU A 50 -10.69 -3.32 -7.10
CA GLU A 50 -9.39 -3.73 -6.57
C GLU A 50 -8.90 -2.74 -5.53
N MET A 51 -9.04 -1.43 -5.78
CA MET A 51 -8.60 -0.40 -4.85
C MET A 51 -9.43 -0.39 -3.56
N LYS A 52 -10.74 -0.64 -3.61
CA LYS A 52 -11.57 -0.79 -2.39
C LYS A 52 -11.09 -1.93 -1.51
N ARG A 53 -10.78 -3.09 -2.10
CA ARG A 53 -10.21 -4.25 -1.38
C ARG A 53 -8.83 -3.92 -0.82
N ALA A 54 -7.96 -3.31 -1.63
CA ALA A 54 -6.62 -2.93 -1.24
C ALA A 54 -6.62 -1.95 -0.05
N VAL A 55 -7.45 -0.89 -0.10
CA VAL A 55 -7.56 0.09 1.00
C VAL A 55 -8.07 -0.54 2.29
N ALA A 56 -9.01 -1.48 2.22
CA ALA A 56 -9.47 -2.21 3.40
C ALA A 56 -8.34 -3.04 4.04
N VAL A 57 -7.57 -3.76 3.22
CA VAL A 57 -6.39 -4.50 3.66
C VAL A 57 -5.34 -3.56 4.24
N PHE A 58 -5.06 -2.42 3.60
CA PHE A 58 -4.11 -1.44 4.10
C PHE A 58 -4.52 -0.87 5.45
N GLY A 59 -5.82 -0.62 5.67
CA GLY A 59 -6.33 -0.20 6.97
C GLY A 59 -6.09 -1.25 8.06
N ASN A 60 -6.33 -2.53 7.74
CA ASN A 60 -6.07 -3.64 8.66
C ASN A 60 -4.58 -3.80 8.97
N VAL A 61 -3.72 -3.78 7.94
CA VAL A 61 -2.27 -3.95 8.09
C VAL A 61 -1.65 -2.77 8.83
N LEU A 62 -2.03 -1.53 8.49
CA LEU A 62 -1.48 -0.34 9.12
C LEU A 62 -2.04 -0.11 10.53
N GLY A 63 -3.11 -0.81 10.92
CA GLY A 63 -3.80 -0.58 12.20
C GLY A 63 -4.52 0.76 12.23
N VAL A 64 -4.79 1.36 11.07
CA VAL A 64 -5.46 2.65 10.93
C VAL A 64 -6.81 2.38 10.30
N LYS A 65 -7.91 2.70 10.98
CA LYS A 65 -9.22 2.71 10.33
C LYS A 65 -9.16 3.73 9.20
N ALA A 66 -9.14 3.25 7.96
CA ALA A 66 -9.18 4.11 6.79
C ALA A 66 -10.44 4.99 6.89
N LYS A 67 -10.25 6.31 7.02
CA LYS A 67 -11.34 7.26 6.92
C LYS A 67 -11.63 7.37 5.42
N ALA A 68 -12.77 6.84 4.99
CA ALA A 68 -13.24 7.03 3.63
C ALA A 68 -13.30 8.53 3.35
N ALA A 69 -12.62 8.97 2.29
CA ALA A 69 -12.73 10.32 1.75
C ALA A 69 -13.96 10.41 0.86
#